data_AF-A0A1A7X624-F1
#
_entry.id   AF-A0A1A7X624-F1
#
_cell.length_a   1.000
_cell.length_b   1.000
_cell.length_c   1.000
_cell.angle_alpha   90.00
_cell.angle_beta   90.00
_cell.angle_gamma   90.00
#
_symmetry.space_group_name_H-M   'P 1'
#
loop_
_entity.id
_entity.type
_entity.pdbx_description
1 polymer ?
#
loop_
_entity_poly.entity_id
_entity_poly.type
_entity_poly.pdbx_seq_one_letter_code
_entity_poly.pdbx_strand_id
1 'polypeptide(L)'
;MSAGRASEGAGCFTWWGFSPARILLSTGPDKFGEEANILLVGSADPRHILKTIAGLQDEQSLHVYVIENSMEVVARQLLLLYVALIPQEVMGIYEKAEVFLELFGNCEIRSQTWENLQRAASQLSVSVTETLEEAANTCLDTTLLKFKERDELCRIFKLWLQTSSSEHPAPIRMSAAWDYRVRQHLGTRYDSRKGCYDWDLTMKLHSKGCGVINKQQYVRWREQGLAFEMREGTYHITNPTLLSSRAFNQRGDKVSIRGYWGDIVSSPYLSFGIETDDESLLKTCNGQHTKTAQDVSIANVQRLFQSLSSRRGCLTTPQSDSETETARSVSVHGNRPSKLVLEKKTTHGGNTGSNCTDVVTC
;
A
#
# COMPACT_ATOMS: atom_id res chain seq x y z
N MET A 1 6.54 3.74 -35.02
CA MET A 1 7.12 2.56 -34.34
C MET A 1 7.77 3.03 -33.04
N SER A 2 7.03 2.99 -31.92
CA SER A 2 7.64 3.17 -30.60
C SER A 2 7.86 1.79 -30.03
N ALA A 3 9.13 1.36 -29.98
CA ALA A 3 9.53 0.30 -29.08
C ALA A 3 9.19 0.79 -27.66
N GLY A 4 8.19 0.17 -27.03
CA GLY A 4 7.78 0.51 -25.66
C GLY A 4 9.02 0.50 -24.77
N ARG A 5 9.34 1.65 -24.17
CA ARG A 5 10.46 1.75 -23.22
C ARG A 5 10.22 0.74 -22.11
N ALA A 6 11.27 0.04 -21.67
CA ALA A 6 11.18 -1.01 -20.63
C ALA A 6 10.47 -0.55 -19.32
N SER A 7 10.41 0.76 -19.08
CA SER A 7 9.73 1.40 -17.93
C SER A 7 8.21 1.59 -18.08
N GLU A 8 7.60 1.36 -19.25
CA GLU A 8 6.16 1.65 -19.42
C GLU A 8 5.25 0.70 -18.65
N GLY A 9 5.65 -0.55 -18.43
CA GLY A 9 4.84 -1.56 -17.75
C GLY A 9 4.62 -1.23 -16.27
N ALA A 10 5.71 -0.97 -15.54
CA ALA A 10 5.69 -0.58 -14.13
C ALA A 10 4.95 0.75 -13.87
N GLY A 11 4.83 1.59 -14.89
CA GLY A 11 4.17 2.89 -14.77
C GLY A 11 5.06 3.94 -14.10
N CYS A 12 4.49 5.12 -13.87
CA CYS A 12 5.20 6.21 -13.19
C CYS A 12 4.71 6.44 -11.75
N PHE A 13 3.63 5.75 -11.36
CA PHE A 13 3.17 5.68 -9.97
C PHE A 13 3.35 4.27 -9.47
N THR A 14 4.18 4.10 -8.46
CA THR A 14 4.36 2.79 -7.82
C THR A 14 3.27 2.69 -6.76
N TRP A 15 2.27 1.81 -6.98
CA TRP A 15 1.18 1.58 -6.02
C TRP A 15 1.48 0.44 -5.07
N TRP A 16 2.36 -0.46 -5.46
CA TRP A 16 2.93 -1.47 -4.59
C TRP A 16 4.39 -1.65 -5.01
N GLY A 17 5.24 -1.94 -4.05
CA GLY A 17 6.64 -2.25 -4.32
C GLY A 17 6.87 -3.68 -4.82
N PHE A 18 8.09 -3.91 -5.27
CA PHE A 18 8.52 -5.12 -6.00
C PHE A 18 9.20 -6.16 -5.10
N SER A 19 8.91 -6.12 -3.79
CA SER A 19 9.45 -7.05 -2.81
C SER A 19 8.36 -7.54 -1.86
N PRO A 20 8.58 -8.69 -1.21
CA PRO A 20 7.82 -9.07 -0.02
C PRO A 20 7.88 -8.01 1.07
N ALA A 21 6.91 -8.06 1.99
CA ALA A 21 6.98 -7.32 3.25
C ALA A 21 8.17 -7.80 4.09
N ARG A 22 8.95 -6.85 4.60
CA ARG A 22 10.15 -7.11 5.42
C ARG A 22 10.00 -6.44 6.79
N ILE A 23 10.56 -7.06 7.82
CA ILE A 23 10.73 -6.46 9.14
C ILE A 23 11.94 -5.52 9.04
N LEU A 24 11.73 -4.21 9.07
CA LEU A 24 12.80 -3.24 8.84
C LEU A 24 13.84 -3.28 9.97
N LEU A 25 13.41 -3.59 11.19
CA LEU A 25 14.29 -3.74 12.36
C LEU A 25 15.24 -4.94 12.25
N SER A 26 15.00 -5.92 11.37
CA SER A 26 15.93 -7.03 11.17
C SER A 26 16.98 -6.77 10.09
N THR A 27 16.94 -5.58 9.46
CA THR A 27 17.83 -5.23 8.33
C THR A 27 18.98 -4.30 8.72
N GLY A 28 18.97 -3.80 9.96
CA GLY A 28 20.00 -2.93 10.52
C GLY A 28 20.93 -3.66 11.51
N PRO A 29 21.73 -2.93 12.30
CA PRO A 29 22.62 -3.53 13.30
C PRO A 29 21.83 -4.34 14.34
N ASP A 30 22.46 -5.40 14.87
CA ASP A 30 21.84 -6.47 15.68
C ASP A 30 21.08 -6.02 16.95
N LYS A 31 21.20 -4.76 17.36
CA LYS A 31 20.53 -4.21 18.55
C LYS A 31 20.03 -2.80 18.29
N PHE A 32 18.71 -2.66 18.20
CA PHE A 32 18.05 -1.37 18.41
C PHE A 32 17.82 -1.19 19.91
N GLY A 33 18.01 0.03 20.41
CA GLY A 33 17.69 0.38 21.79
C GLY A 33 16.18 0.40 22.04
N GLU A 34 15.76 1.07 23.11
CA GLU A 34 14.33 1.27 23.44
C GLU A 34 13.59 2.10 22.37
N GLU A 35 14.29 2.88 21.55
CA GLU A 35 13.72 3.71 20.49
C GLU A 35 14.39 3.43 19.14
N ALA A 36 13.57 3.18 18.11
CA ALA A 36 14.01 2.97 16.73
C ALA A 36 13.40 4.02 15.79
N ASN A 37 14.26 4.66 14.99
CA ASN A 37 13.89 5.65 14.00
C ASN A 37 14.22 5.13 12.60
N ILE A 38 13.23 5.04 11.71
CA ILE A 38 13.37 4.47 10.36
C ILE A 38 12.91 5.48 9.33
N LEU A 39 13.71 5.72 8.29
CA LEU A 39 13.30 6.51 7.13
C LEU A 39 13.04 5.60 5.92
N LEU A 40 11.81 5.63 5.42
CA LEU A 40 11.39 4.98 4.18
C LEU A 40 11.30 6.01 3.07
N VAL A 41 12.00 5.75 1.97
CA VAL A 41 11.98 6.61 0.77
C VAL A 41 11.45 5.80 -0.40
N GLY A 42 10.30 6.20 -0.95
CA GLY A 42 9.69 5.53 -2.10
C GLY A 42 9.21 4.10 -1.80
N SER A 43 8.69 3.86 -0.59
CA SER A 43 8.16 2.53 -0.21
C SER A 43 6.89 2.18 -0.99
N ALA A 44 6.19 3.20 -1.52
CA ALA A 44 4.95 3.13 -2.30
C ALA A 44 3.70 2.65 -1.53
N ASP A 45 3.87 1.77 -0.56
CA ASP A 45 2.80 1.16 0.23
C ASP A 45 3.28 0.83 1.67
N PRO A 46 2.36 0.54 2.60
CA PRO A 46 2.71 0.38 4.01
C PRO A 46 3.13 -1.05 4.41
N ARG A 47 3.39 -1.99 3.49
CA ARG A 47 3.65 -3.39 3.85
C ARG A 47 4.80 -3.56 4.86
N HIS A 48 5.87 -2.78 4.69
CA HIS A 48 7.06 -2.86 5.54
C HIS A 48 6.75 -2.29 6.93
N ILE A 49 5.99 -1.20 6.98
CA ILE A 49 5.51 -0.59 8.23
C ILE A 49 4.67 -1.61 9.00
N LEU A 50 3.66 -2.20 8.34
CA LEU A 50 2.74 -3.17 8.96
C LEU A 50 3.48 -4.43 9.47
N LYS A 51 4.38 -5.01 8.65
CA LYS A 51 5.15 -6.20 9.06
C LYS A 51 6.14 -5.88 10.19
N THR A 52 6.72 -4.68 10.21
CA THR A 52 7.63 -4.25 11.28
C THR A 52 6.88 -4.05 12.60
N ILE A 53 5.73 -3.35 12.58
CA ILE A 53 4.92 -3.15 13.80
C ILE A 53 4.39 -4.48 14.33
N ALA A 54 3.99 -5.40 13.45
CA ALA A 54 3.54 -6.72 13.87
C ALA A 54 4.63 -7.50 14.65
N GLY A 55 5.92 -7.31 14.30
CA GLY A 55 7.07 -7.98 14.93
C GLY A 55 7.78 -7.19 16.04
N LEU A 56 7.30 -6.01 16.43
CA LEU A 56 7.93 -5.16 17.45
C LEU A 56 7.94 -5.83 18.84
N GLN A 57 8.85 -5.53 19.76
CA GLN A 57 8.68 -5.95 21.16
C GLN A 57 7.93 -4.87 21.95
N ASP A 58 7.23 -5.22 23.02
CA ASP A 58 6.33 -4.28 23.72
C ASP A 58 7.10 -3.11 24.39
N GLU A 59 8.38 -3.29 24.68
CA GLU A 59 9.26 -2.28 25.26
C GLU A 59 9.90 -1.33 24.22
N GLN A 60 9.64 -1.53 22.92
CA GLN A 60 10.26 -0.75 21.85
C GLN A 60 9.33 0.33 21.31
N SER A 61 9.81 1.58 21.24
CA SER A 61 9.17 2.67 20.51
C SER A 61 9.66 2.70 19.06
N LEU A 62 8.73 2.76 18.12
CA LEU A 62 9.04 2.86 16.69
C LEU A 62 8.52 4.17 16.09
N HIS A 63 9.44 4.90 15.46
CA HIS A 63 9.15 6.06 14.62
C HIS A 63 9.54 5.75 13.18
N VAL A 64 8.56 5.74 12.27
CA VAL A 64 8.84 5.58 10.83
C VAL A 64 8.47 6.87 10.10
N TYR A 65 9.45 7.41 9.39
CA TYR A 65 9.40 8.56 8.50
C TYR A 65 9.19 8.09 7.07
N VAL A 66 8.23 8.64 6.33
CA VAL A 66 7.97 8.21 4.94
C VAL A 66 8.03 9.39 3.97
N ILE A 67 8.94 9.30 3.00
CA ILE A 67 9.09 10.22 1.86
C ILE A 67 8.57 9.55 0.59
N GLU A 68 7.62 10.20 -0.08
CA GLU A 68 7.07 9.75 -1.37
C GLU A 68 7.16 10.83 -2.45
N ASN A 69 7.19 10.40 -3.72
CA ASN A 69 7.30 11.32 -4.85
C ASN A 69 5.99 12.06 -5.18
N SER A 70 4.84 11.54 -4.76
CA SER A 70 3.49 12.08 -5.04
C SER A 70 2.61 12.05 -3.78
N MET A 71 1.76 13.07 -3.64
CA MET A 71 0.75 13.11 -2.57
C MET A 71 -0.37 12.07 -2.76
N GLU A 72 -0.61 11.59 -3.98
CA GLU A 72 -1.56 10.49 -4.23
C GLU A 72 -1.05 9.18 -3.59
N VAL A 73 0.26 8.95 -3.62
CA VAL A 73 0.90 7.80 -2.96
C VAL A 73 0.84 7.96 -1.43
N VAL A 74 1.12 9.16 -0.90
CA VAL A 74 0.99 9.45 0.54
C VAL A 74 -0.45 9.23 1.01
N ALA A 75 -1.44 9.77 0.28
CA ALA A 75 -2.86 9.61 0.59
C ALA A 75 -3.25 8.13 0.65
N ARG A 76 -2.79 7.33 -0.32
CA ARG A 76 -3.11 5.89 -0.35
C ARG A 76 -2.42 5.13 0.79
N GLN A 77 -1.20 5.48 1.16
CA GLN A 77 -0.56 4.88 2.34
C GLN A 77 -1.31 5.21 3.63
N LEU A 78 -1.71 6.46 3.82
CA LEU A 78 -2.54 6.89 4.95
C LEU A 78 -3.85 6.10 5.02
N LEU A 79 -4.53 5.92 3.89
CA LEU A 79 -5.74 5.11 3.79
C LEU A 79 -5.51 3.66 4.21
N LEU A 80 -4.50 3.00 3.63
CA LEU A 80 -4.21 1.59 3.90
C LEU A 80 -3.81 1.38 5.37
N LEU A 81 -3.04 2.30 5.95
CA LEU A 81 -2.69 2.28 7.37
C LEU A 81 -3.92 2.52 8.25
N TYR A 82 -4.76 3.51 7.90
CA TYR A 82 -6.00 3.77 8.62
C TYR A 82 -6.88 2.52 8.66
N VAL A 83 -7.10 1.86 7.51
CA VAL A 83 -7.87 0.62 7.42
C VAL A 83 -7.25 -0.48 8.27
N ALA A 84 -5.94 -0.68 8.22
CA ALA A 84 -5.25 -1.70 9.03
C ALA A 84 -5.44 -1.46 10.55
N LEU A 85 -5.49 -0.20 10.97
CA LEU A 85 -5.62 0.24 12.36
C LEU A 85 -7.07 0.32 12.87
N ILE A 86 -8.07 0.04 12.03
CA ILE A 86 -9.47 -0.05 12.48
C ILE A 86 -9.57 -1.12 13.59
N PRO A 87 -10.15 -0.78 14.75
CA PRO A 87 -10.36 -1.73 15.85
C PRO A 87 -11.17 -2.95 15.41
N GLN A 88 -10.83 -4.13 15.94
CA GLN A 88 -11.50 -5.37 15.56
C GLN A 88 -12.98 -5.40 15.97
N GLU A 89 -13.35 -4.60 16.97
CA GLU A 89 -14.71 -4.40 17.46
C GLU A 89 -15.57 -3.64 16.43
N VAL A 90 -14.93 -2.83 15.59
CA VAL A 90 -15.57 -2.06 14.51
C VAL A 90 -15.57 -2.85 13.20
N MET A 91 -14.45 -3.51 12.87
CA MET A 91 -14.31 -4.31 11.65
C MET A 91 -13.54 -5.59 11.95
N GLY A 92 -14.23 -6.73 11.81
CA GLY A 92 -13.64 -8.04 12.05
C GLY A 92 -12.43 -8.30 11.15
N ILE A 93 -11.47 -9.07 11.65
CA ILE A 93 -10.16 -9.28 10.99
C ILE A 93 -10.30 -9.80 9.55
N TYR A 94 -11.24 -10.72 9.31
CA TYR A 94 -11.50 -11.27 7.99
C TYR A 94 -12.01 -10.20 7.02
N GLU A 95 -13.03 -9.42 7.42
CA GLU A 95 -13.54 -8.31 6.61
C GLU A 95 -12.46 -7.25 6.37
N LYS A 96 -11.68 -6.92 7.42
CA LYS A 96 -10.58 -5.96 7.33
C LYS A 96 -9.52 -6.38 6.32
N ALA A 97 -9.15 -7.65 6.30
CA ALA A 97 -8.21 -8.20 5.32
C ALA A 97 -8.78 -8.15 3.89
N GLU A 98 -10.07 -8.46 3.71
CA GLU A 98 -10.75 -8.35 2.42
C GLU A 98 -10.74 -6.90 1.90
N VAL A 99 -11.20 -5.94 2.72
CA VAL A 99 -11.23 -4.51 2.39
C VAL A 99 -9.82 -3.99 2.07
N PHE A 100 -8.83 -4.33 2.90
CA PHE A 100 -7.45 -3.90 2.69
C PHE A 100 -6.88 -4.41 1.36
N LEU A 101 -7.02 -5.70 1.07
CA LEU A 101 -6.46 -6.30 -0.16
C LEU A 101 -7.16 -5.77 -1.42
N GLU A 102 -8.47 -5.55 -1.36
CA GLU A 102 -9.21 -4.93 -2.47
C GLU A 102 -8.72 -3.50 -2.74
N LEU A 103 -8.59 -2.67 -1.71
CA LEU A 103 -8.03 -1.32 -1.85
C LEU A 103 -6.57 -1.33 -2.32
N PHE A 104 -5.81 -2.34 -1.89
CA PHE A 104 -4.40 -2.50 -2.22
C PHE A 104 -4.19 -2.85 -3.70
N GLY A 105 -4.87 -3.88 -4.21
CA GLY A 105 -4.51 -4.53 -5.48
C GLY A 105 -5.54 -4.48 -6.58
N ASN A 106 -6.79 -4.08 -6.31
CA ASN A 106 -7.87 -4.18 -7.29
C ASN A 106 -8.23 -2.83 -7.92
N CYS A 107 -8.36 -2.86 -9.24
CA CYS A 107 -8.87 -1.77 -10.06
C CYS A 107 -10.36 -1.46 -9.80
N GLU A 108 -11.16 -2.49 -9.56
CA GLU A 108 -12.58 -2.37 -9.23
C GLU A 108 -12.84 -3.07 -7.89
N ILE A 109 -13.72 -2.51 -7.08
CA ILE A 109 -14.02 -2.93 -5.71
C ILE A 109 -15.51 -3.19 -5.52
N ARG A 110 -15.86 -3.90 -4.45
CA ARG A 110 -17.25 -4.15 -4.05
C ARG A 110 -17.84 -2.93 -3.34
N SER A 111 -19.17 -2.85 -3.30
CA SER A 111 -19.91 -1.78 -2.59
C SER A 111 -19.49 -1.66 -1.12
N GLN A 112 -19.30 -2.79 -0.44
CA GLN A 112 -18.84 -2.80 0.97
C GLN A 112 -17.47 -2.13 1.14
N THR A 113 -16.52 -2.43 0.24
CA THR A 113 -15.18 -1.83 0.27
C THR A 113 -15.25 -0.34 -0.08
N TRP A 114 -16.13 0.04 -1.01
CA TRP A 114 -16.39 1.44 -1.35
C TRP A 114 -16.93 2.24 -0.16
N GLU A 115 -17.88 1.71 0.60
CA GLU A 115 -18.39 2.39 1.80
C GLU A 115 -17.29 2.58 2.86
N ASN A 116 -16.45 1.57 3.06
CA ASN A 116 -15.31 1.66 3.98
C ASN A 116 -14.26 2.67 3.51
N LEU A 117 -13.99 2.74 2.21
CA LEU A 117 -13.17 3.79 1.61
C LEU A 117 -13.76 5.17 1.91
N GLN A 118 -15.07 5.38 1.70
CA GLN A 118 -15.71 6.68 1.91
C GLN A 118 -15.63 7.12 3.38
N ARG A 119 -15.88 6.21 4.33
CA ARG A 119 -15.73 6.49 5.76
C ARG A 119 -14.28 6.89 6.08
N ALA A 120 -13.31 6.09 5.65
CA ALA A 120 -11.89 6.34 5.92
C ALA A 120 -11.39 7.65 5.28
N ALA A 121 -11.74 7.91 4.02
CA ALA A 121 -11.36 9.14 3.32
C ALA A 121 -11.97 10.39 3.98
N SER A 122 -13.22 10.30 4.47
CA SER A 122 -13.86 11.41 5.20
C SER A 122 -13.11 11.72 6.50
N GLN A 123 -12.78 10.69 7.28
CA GLN A 123 -12.04 10.83 8.53
C GLN A 123 -10.61 11.35 8.32
N LEU A 124 -9.90 10.83 7.31
CA LEU A 124 -8.58 11.31 6.94
C LEU A 124 -8.62 12.76 6.45
N SER A 125 -9.65 13.15 5.70
CA SER A 125 -9.81 14.54 5.24
C SER A 125 -9.89 15.52 6.41
N VAL A 126 -10.62 15.17 7.48
CA VAL A 126 -10.71 15.99 8.69
C VAL A 126 -9.38 15.99 9.43
N SER A 127 -8.80 14.80 9.64
CA SER A 127 -7.54 14.63 10.38
C SER A 127 -6.35 15.38 9.77
N VAL A 128 -6.29 15.53 8.43
CA VAL A 128 -5.19 16.28 7.80
C VAL A 128 -5.41 17.77 7.82
N THR A 129 -6.65 18.28 7.94
CA THR A 129 -6.92 19.73 7.96
C THR A 129 -6.97 20.31 9.36
N GLU A 130 -7.52 19.58 10.32
CA GLU A 130 -7.73 20.06 11.68
C GLU A 130 -6.55 19.65 12.57
N THR A 131 -5.97 20.60 13.30
CA THR A 131 -5.19 20.29 14.51
C THR A 131 -6.17 19.88 15.60
N LEU A 132 -6.68 18.65 15.50
CA LEU A 132 -7.50 18.07 16.55
C LEU A 132 -6.68 18.00 17.85
N GLU A 133 -7.22 18.50 18.95
CA GLU A 133 -6.65 18.35 20.29
C GLU A 133 -6.58 16.85 20.69
N GLU A 134 -7.49 16.03 20.13
CA GLU A 134 -7.48 14.58 20.20
C GLU A 134 -7.30 14.00 18.78
N ALA A 135 -6.06 13.65 18.41
CA ALA A 135 -5.80 13.01 17.13
C ALA A 135 -6.60 11.69 17.03
N ALA A 136 -7.51 11.58 16.06
CA ALA A 136 -8.35 10.40 15.84
C ALA A 136 -7.54 9.08 15.72
N ASN A 137 -6.28 9.17 15.30
CA ASN A 137 -5.30 8.10 15.44
C ASN A 137 -3.94 8.69 15.84
N THR A 138 -3.54 8.50 17.10
CA THR A 138 -2.23 8.95 17.64
C THR A 138 -1.04 8.39 16.86
N CYS A 139 -1.23 7.29 16.14
CA CYS A 139 -0.19 6.64 15.36
C CYS A 139 0.06 7.28 13.99
N LEU A 140 -0.80 8.15 13.45
CA LEU A 140 -0.62 8.76 12.13
C LEU A 140 -0.36 10.27 12.24
N ASP A 141 0.90 10.67 12.15
CA ASP A 141 1.32 12.07 12.28
C ASP A 141 1.61 12.71 10.92
N THR A 142 0.86 13.77 10.61
CA THR A 142 1.04 14.60 9.42
C THR A 142 1.59 16.00 9.72
N THR A 143 2.09 16.25 10.94
CA THR A 143 2.57 17.58 11.37
C THR A 143 3.81 18.05 10.62
N LEU A 144 4.64 17.14 10.09
CA LEU A 144 5.81 17.49 9.26
C LEU A 144 5.45 17.86 7.81
N LEU A 145 4.19 17.67 7.38
CA LEU A 145 3.74 18.09 6.05
C LEU A 145 3.50 19.60 6.01
N LYS A 146 3.92 20.24 4.92
CA LYS A 146 3.62 21.65 4.66
C LYS A 146 2.11 21.85 4.49
N PHE A 147 1.60 23.04 4.80
CA PHE A 147 0.18 23.37 4.59
C PHE A 147 -0.32 23.03 3.17
N LYS A 148 0.46 23.37 2.14
CA LYS A 148 0.14 23.02 0.74
C LYS A 148 -0.01 21.51 0.50
N GLU A 149 0.78 20.69 1.19
CA GLU A 149 0.73 19.23 1.06
C GLU A 149 -0.51 18.68 1.78
N ARG A 150 -0.86 19.24 2.94
CA ARG A 150 -2.09 18.93 3.68
C ARG A 150 -3.35 19.31 2.89
N ASP A 151 -3.34 20.48 2.25
CA ASP A 151 -4.42 20.93 1.36
C ASP A 151 -4.59 19.98 0.17
N GLU A 152 -3.48 19.53 -0.42
CA GLU A 152 -3.50 18.57 -1.53
C GLU A 152 -4.02 17.20 -1.09
N LEU A 153 -3.66 16.71 0.10
CA LEU A 153 -4.23 15.49 0.68
C LEU A 153 -5.75 15.63 0.87
N CYS A 154 -6.21 16.72 1.47
CA CYS A 154 -7.63 17.01 1.64
C CYS A 154 -8.37 17.02 0.30
N ARG A 155 -7.78 17.64 -0.74
CA ARG A 155 -8.32 17.63 -2.10
C ARG A 155 -8.42 16.21 -2.66
N ILE A 156 -7.39 15.37 -2.49
CA ILE A 156 -7.38 13.98 -2.95
C ILE A 156 -8.46 13.16 -2.23
N PHE A 157 -8.60 13.29 -0.91
CA PHE A 157 -9.62 12.55 -0.16
C PHE A 157 -11.03 12.96 -0.58
N LYS A 158 -11.31 14.26 -0.73
CA LYS A 158 -12.59 14.76 -1.27
C LYS A 158 -12.88 14.23 -2.66
N LEU A 159 -11.84 14.13 -3.49
CA LEU A 159 -11.94 13.59 -4.84
C LEU A 159 -12.27 12.09 -4.87
N TRP A 160 -11.89 11.32 -3.83
CA TRP A 160 -12.34 9.93 -3.68
C TRP A 160 -13.78 9.81 -3.22
N LEU A 161 -14.32 10.82 -2.52
CA LEU A 161 -15.71 10.85 -2.07
C LEU A 161 -16.70 11.22 -3.18
N GLN A 162 -16.24 11.85 -4.27
CA GLN A 162 -17.09 12.27 -5.36
C GLN A 162 -17.70 11.08 -6.09
N THR A 163 -18.99 10.87 -5.88
CA THR A 163 -19.84 10.02 -6.73
C THR A 163 -20.35 10.90 -7.87
N SER A 164 -19.88 10.65 -9.11
CA SER A 164 -20.42 11.15 -10.38
C SER A 164 -21.46 12.29 -10.26
N SER A 165 -21.02 13.52 -9.98
CA SER A 165 -21.92 14.67 -9.94
C SER A 165 -22.22 15.15 -11.36
N SER A 166 -23.43 15.69 -11.58
CA SER A 166 -23.89 16.20 -12.88
C SER A 166 -23.08 17.37 -13.45
N GLU A 167 -22.21 17.98 -12.64
CA GLU A 167 -21.38 19.13 -12.99
C GLU A 167 -19.94 18.74 -13.36
N HIS A 168 -19.59 17.45 -13.33
CA HIS A 168 -18.24 16.98 -13.60
C HIS A 168 -18.20 16.01 -14.80
N PRO A 169 -17.09 15.99 -15.56
CA PRO A 169 -16.92 15.05 -16.66
C PRO A 169 -17.15 13.62 -16.17
N ALA A 170 -17.70 12.78 -17.05
CA ALA A 170 -18.07 11.41 -16.74
C ALA A 170 -16.97 10.68 -15.94
N PRO A 171 -17.34 9.88 -14.92
CA PRO A 171 -16.38 9.20 -14.06
C PRO A 171 -15.43 8.34 -14.91
N ILE A 172 -14.14 8.35 -14.53
CA ILE A 172 -13.13 7.54 -15.20
C ILE A 172 -13.50 6.06 -15.06
N ARG A 173 -13.73 5.40 -16.18
CA ARG A 173 -13.93 3.95 -16.24
C ARG A 173 -12.59 3.25 -16.07
N MET A 174 -12.39 2.56 -14.95
CA MET A 174 -11.13 1.90 -14.65
C MET A 174 -10.74 0.87 -15.72
N SER A 175 -11.69 0.05 -16.17
CA SER A 175 -11.48 -0.91 -17.25
C SER A 175 -10.91 -0.29 -18.54
N ALA A 176 -11.38 0.91 -18.92
CA ALA A 176 -10.85 1.62 -20.08
C ALA A 176 -9.44 2.19 -19.82
N ALA A 177 -9.18 2.71 -18.61
CA ALA A 177 -7.86 3.20 -18.23
C ALA A 177 -6.81 2.08 -18.17
N TRP A 178 -7.20 0.90 -17.65
CA TRP A 178 -6.36 -0.29 -17.63
C TRP A 178 -6.08 -0.80 -19.05
N ASP A 179 -7.12 -0.97 -19.88
CA ASP A 179 -6.96 -1.42 -21.26
C ASP A 179 -6.06 -0.48 -22.08
N TYR A 180 -6.22 0.83 -21.90
CA TYR A 180 -5.33 1.82 -22.49
C TYR A 180 -3.87 1.56 -22.13
N ARG A 181 -3.56 1.31 -20.84
CA ARG A 181 -2.20 1.01 -20.38
C ARG A 181 -1.65 -0.28 -20.98
N VAL A 182 -2.46 -1.33 -21.05
CA VAL A 182 -2.08 -2.62 -21.64
C VAL A 182 -1.78 -2.45 -23.14
N ARG A 183 -2.62 -1.72 -23.88
CA ARG A 183 -2.39 -1.40 -25.30
C ARG A 183 -1.12 -0.61 -25.52
N GLN A 184 -0.87 0.42 -24.71
CA GLN A 184 0.37 1.20 -24.80
C GLN A 184 1.60 0.32 -24.57
N HIS A 185 1.57 -0.51 -23.51
CA HIS A 185 2.70 -1.36 -23.14
C HIS A 185 2.99 -2.48 -24.16
N LEU A 186 1.95 -3.13 -24.69
CA LEU A 186 2.12 -4.27 -25.60
C LEU A 186 2.28 -3.85 -27.06
N GLY A 187 1.73 -2.70 -27.44
CA GLY A 187 1.74 -2.21 -28.82
C GLY A 187 1.14 -3.23 -29.78
N THR A 188 1.90 -3.59 -30.82
CA THR A 188 1.50 -4.58 -31.83
C THR A 188 1.26 -5.99 -31.27
N ARG A 189 1.74 -6.29 -30.05
CA ARG A 189 1.56 -7.58 -29.38
C ARG A 189 0.27 -7.68 -28.58
N TYR A 190 -0.57 -6.65 -28.57
CA TYR A 190 -1.81 -6.62 -27.80
C TYR A 190 -2.79 -7.74 -28.21
N ASP A 191 -2.87 -8.05 -29.50
CA ASP A 191 -3.76 -9.12 -29.99
C ASP A 191 -3.25 -10.51 -29.59
N SER A 192 -1.96 -10.65 -29.32
CA SER A 192 -1.30 -11.87 -28.80
C SER A 192 -0.92 -11.76 -27.31
N ARG A 193 -1.60 -10.89 -26.56
CA ARG A 193 -1.24 -10.53 -25.18
C ARG A 193 -1.13 -11.71 -24.22
N LYS A 194 -1.95 -12.76 -24.38
CA LYS A 194 -1.89 -13.97 -23.54
C LYS A 194 -0.50 -14.62 -23.56
N GLY A 195 0.15 -14.66 -24.73
CA GLY A 195 1.52 -15.15 -24.85
C GLY A 195 2.54 -14.22 -24.18
N CYS A 196 2.33 -12.91 -24.26
CA CYS A 196 3.16 -11.94 -23.54
C CYS A 196 3.04 -12.10 -22.02
N TYR A 197 1.83 -12.36 -21.51
CA TYR A 197 1.59 -12.56 -20.08
C TYR A 197 2.28 -13.82 -19.58
N ASP A 198 2.18 -14.91 -20.33
CA ASP A 198 2.85 -16.17 -20.00
C ASP A 198 4.37 -16.02 -19.96
N TRP A 199 4.93 -15.29 -20.93
CA TRP A 199 6.35 -14.98 -20.97
C TRP A 199 6.77 -14.09 -19.80
N ASP A 200 6.02 -13.02 -19.50
CA ASP A 200 6.30 -12.14 -18.35
C ASP A 200 6.27 -12.94 -17.03
N LEU A 201 5.26 -13.80 -16.84
CA LEU A 201 5.16 -14.65 -15.64
C LEU A 201 6.36 -15.57 -15.50
N THR A 202 6.64 -16.37 -16.52
CA THR A 202 7.65 -17.43 -16.44
C THR A 202 9.07 -16.83 -16.41
N MET A 203 9.35 -15.86 -17.28
CA MET A 203 10.71 -15.34 -17.48
C MET A 203 11.06 -14.17 -16.56
N LYS A 204 10.09 -13.42 -16.01
CA LYS A 204 10.38 -12.29 -15.11
C LYS A 204 10.00 -12.54 -13.66
N LEU A 205 8.94 -13.29 -13.38
CA LEU A 205 8.47 -13.52 -12.01
C LEU A 205 8.97 -14.87 -11.47
N HIS A 206 8.70 -15.97 -12.17
CA HIS A 206 9.11 -17.31 -11.70
C HIS A 206 10.62 -17.47 -11.65
N SER A 207 11.35 -16.93 -12.64
CA SER A 207 12.82 -16.88 -12.62
C SER A 207 13.42 -16.15 -11.41
N LYS A 208 12.63 -15.31 -10.75
CA LYS A 208 12.99 -14.57 -9.53
C LYS A 208 12.38 -15.16 -8.26
N GLY A 209 11.96 -16.42 -8.29
CA GLY A 209 11.43 -17.13 -7.12
C GLY A 209 9.95 -16.89 -6.83
N CYS A 210 9.20 -16.19 -7.70
CA CYS A 210 7.77 -15.92 -7.48
C CYS A 210 6.86 -17.08 -7.97
N GLY A 211 7.29 -18.34 -7.78
CA GLY A 211 6.61 -19.54 -8.32
C GLY A 211 5.18 -19.76 -7.80
N VAL A 212 4.86 -19.19 -6.63
CA VAL A 212 3.51 -19.23 -6.01
C VAL A 212 2.46 -18.51 -6.86
N ILE A 213 2.86 -17.53 -7.68
CA ILE A 213 1.95 -16.81 -8.55
C ILE A 213 1.53 -17.74 -9.70
N ASN A 214 0.32 -18.27 -9.62
CA ASN A 214 -0.19 -19.19 -10.64
C ASN A 214 -0.59 -18.43 -11.93
N LYS A 215 -0.58 -19.16 -13.05
CA LYS A 215 -0.85 -18.61 -14.38
C LYS A 215 -2.26 -18.04 -14.54
N GLN A 216 -3.27 -18.73 -14.04
CA GLN A 216 -4.67 -18.32 -14.21
C GLN A 216 -4.93 -16.98 -13.51
N GLN A 217 -4.48 -16.86 -12.26
CA GLN A 217 -4.59 -15.66 -11.44
C GLN A 217 -3.79 -14.49 -12.02
N TYR A 218 -2.57 -14.74 -12.49
CA TYR A 218 -1.76 -13.70 -13.12
C TYR A 218 -2.37 -13.18 -14.42
N VAL A 219 -2.83 -14.07 -15.30
CA VAL A 219 -3.50 -13.69 -16.56
C VAL A 219 -4.77 -12.90 -16.29
N ARG A 220 -5.58 -13.33 -15.32
CA ARG A 220 -6.81 -12.63 -14.94
C ARG A 220 -6.52 -11.21 -14.46
N TRP A 221 -5.55 -11.05 -13.57
CA TRP A 221 -5.10 -9.73 -13.11
C TRP A 221 -4.57 -8.88 -14.27
N ARG A 222 -3.77 -9.44 -15.19
CA ARG A 222 -3.27 -8.71 -16.36
C ARG A 222 -4.37 -8.22 -17.30
N GLU A 223 -5.46 -8.99 -17.45
CA GLU A 223 -6.60 -8.59 -18.31
C GLU A 223 -7.47 -7.50 -17.67
N GLN A 224 -7.69 -7.54 -16.35
CA GLN A 224 -8.75 -6.74 -15.71
C GLN A 224 -8.27 -5.80 -14.59
N GLY A 225 -7.03 -5.95 -14.12
CA GLY A 225 -6.54 -5.27 -12.92
C GLY A 225 -7.18 -5.78 -11.63
N LEU A 226 -7.76 -6.99 -11.64
CA LEU A 226 -8.41 -7.61 -10.49
C LEU A 226 -7.49 -8.69 -9.91
N ALA A 227 -6.92 -8.44 -8.73
CA ALA A 227 -5.94 -9.33 -8.10
C ALA A 227 -6.55 -10.23 -7.02
N PHE A 228 -7.45 -9.68 -6.21
CA PHE A 228 -7.99 -10.32 -5.02
C PHE A 228 -9.50 -10.45 -5.13
N GLU A 229 -9.98 -11.66 -5.35
CA GLU A 229 -11.40 -11.94 -5.47
C GLU A 229 -11.93 -12.61 -4.21
N MET A 230 -12.81 -11.90 -3.53
CA MET A 230 -13.35 -12.28 -2.24
C MET A 230 -14.78 -12.78 -2.40
N ARG A 231 -15.00 -14.07 -2.10
CA ARG A 231 -16.32 -14.71 -2.13
C ARG A 231 -16.97 -14.58 -3.53
N GLU A 232 -18.29 -14.65 -3.61
CA GLU A 232 -19.07 -14.41 -4.84
C GLU A 232 -19.37 -12.91 -5.03
N GLY A 233 -18.33 -12.07 -4.98
CA GLY A 233 -18.47 -10.62 -5.01
C GLY A 233 -18.51 -10.01 -6.43
N THR A 234 -19.40 -9.04 -6.65
CA THR A 234 -19.47 -8.28 -7.91
C THR A 234 -18.58 -7.03 -7.86
N TYR A 235 -17.51 -7.05 -8.65
CA TYR A 235 -16.56 -5.93 -8.79
C TYR A 235 -16.99 -5.02 -9.95
N HIS A 236 -17.47 -3.81 -9.63
CA HIS A 236 -18.00 -2.88 -10.63
C HIS A 236 -17.79 -1.40 -10.28
N ILE A 237 -17.30 -1.10 -9.08
CA ILE A 237 -17.02 0.26 -8.64
C ILE A 237 -15.54 0.53 -8.84
N THR A 238 -15.19 1.54 -9.63
CA THR A 238 -13.80 1.99 -9.81
C THR A 238 -13.15 2.25 -8.44
N ASN A 239 -11.97 1.69 -8.20
CA ASN A 239 -11.12 2.07 -7.07
C ASN A 239 -10.40 3.38 -7.38
N PRO A 240 -10.80 4.52 -6.79
CA PRO A 240 -10.22 5.82 -7.14
C PRO A 240 -8.81 6.00 -6.55
N THR A 241 -8.39 5.14 -5.62
CA THR A 241 -7.08 5.21 -4.95
C THR A 241 -5.93 4.78 -5.87
N LEU A 242 -6.24 4.08 -6.96
CA LEU A 242 -5.29 3.67 -8.00
C LEU A 242 -5.25 4.61 -9.20
N LEU A 243 -6.04 5.69 -9.17
CA LEU A 243 -6.05 6.72 -10.20
C LEU A 243 -5.16 7.90 -9.80
N SER A 244 -4.27 8.29 -10.70
CA SER A 244 -3.40 9.46 -10.53
C SER A 244 -3.42 10.37 -11.74
N SER A 245 -2.88 11.58 -11.58
CA SER A 245 -2.77 12.55 -12.65
C SER A 245 -1.35 12.57 -13.22
N ARG A 246 -1.22 12.40 -14.54
CA ARG A 246 0.08 12.47 -15.24
C ARG A 246 0.08 13.63 -16.22
N ALA A 247 1.10 14.48 -16.14
CA ALA A 247 1.30 15.57 -17.08
C ALA A 247 1.91 15.07 -18.40
N PHE A 248 1.33 15.51 -19.50
CA PHE A 248 1.78 15.28 -20.87
C PHE A 248 2.06 16.61 -21.56
N ASN A 249 3.09 16.65 -22.40
CA ASN A 249 3.32 17.79 -23.28
C ASN A 249 2.57 17.55 -24.59
N GLN A 250 1.54 18.35 -24.85
CA GLN A 250 0.76 18.30 -26.09
C GLN A 250 0.91 19.64 -26.81
N ARG A 251 1.62 19.63 -27.95
CA ARG A 251 1.83 20.81 -28.82
C ARG A 251 2.40 22.05 -28.10
N GLY A 252 3.21 21.85 -27.05
CA GLY A 252 3.81 22.93 -26.26
C GLY A 252 3.11 23.18 -24.91
N ASP A 253 1.86 22.74 -24.76
CA ASP A 253 1.10 22.88 -23.52
C ASP A 253 1.22 21.66 -22.62
N LYS A 254 1.26 21.88 -21.30
CA LYS A 254 1.22 20.81 -20.30
C LYS A 254 -0.24 20.47 -19.97
N VAL A 255 -0.70 19.32 -20.45
CA VAL A 255 -2.04 18.79 -20.15
C VAL A 255 -1.93 17.69 -19.11
N SER A 256 -2.65 17.82 -18.01
CA SER A 256 -2.73 16.78 -16.98
C SER A 256 -3.87 15.80 -17.30
N ILE A 257 -3.54 14.52 -17.49
CA ILE A 257 -4.51 13.47 -17.76
C ILE A 257 -4.59 12.55 -16.55
N ARG A 258 -5.81 12.41 -16.02
CA ARG A 258 -6.07 11.48 -14.92
C ARG A 258 -6.43 10.09 -15.46
N GLY A 259 -5.86 9.06 -14.85
CA GLY A 259 -6.06 7.67 -15.25
C GLY A 259 -5.29 6.71 -14.35
N TYR A 260 -5.22 5.44 -14.77
CA TYR A 260 -4.35 4.46 -14.12
C TYR A 260 -2.95 4.57 -14.73
N TRP A 261 -1.96 4.92 -13.91
CA TRP A 261 -0.56 5.09 -14.34
C TRP A 261 0.41 4.18 -13.56
N GLY A 262 -0.12 3.10 -12.98
CA GLY A 262 0.63 2.14 -12.18
C GLY A 262 1.08 0.91 -12.95
N ASP A 263 1.55 -0.08 -12.19
CA ASP A 263 2.14 -1.31 -12.69
C ASP A 263 1.09 -2.28 -13.23
N ILE A 264 1.29 -2.71 -14.47
CA ILE A 264 0.50 -3.75 -15.11
C ILE A 264 1.29 -5.03 -15.34
N VAL A 265 2.50 -5.18 -14.78
CA VAL A 265 3.42 -6.32 -14.93
C VAL A 265 3.71 -7.01 -13.60
N SER A 266 4.21 -6.31 -12.60
CA SER A 266 4.76 -6.93 -11.38
C SER A 266 3.71 -7.00 -10.28
N SER A 267 2.64 -7.75 -10.54
CA SER A 267 1.41 -7.92 -9.74
C SER A 267 1.50 -7.65 -8.23
N PRO A 268 0.43 -7.13 -7.59
CA PRO A 268 0.41 -6.83 -6.15
C PRO A 268 0.70 -8.03 -5.24
N TYR A 269 0.62 -9.26 -5.77
CA TYR A 269 1.03 -10.49 -5.08
C TYR A 269 2.46 -10.45 -4.54
N LEU A 270 3.36 -9.66 -5.13
CA LEU A 270 4.74 -9.55 -4.64
C LEU A 270 4.82 -9.07 -3.19
N SER A 271 3.85 -8.28 -2.72
CA SER A 271 3.91 -7.67 -1.39
C SER A 271 3.55 -8.64 -0.26
N PHE A 272 2.53 -9.48 -0.45
CA PHE A 272 1.99 -10.36 0.60
C PHE A 272 1.80 -11.82 0.18
N GLY A 273 1.99 -12.17 -1.09
CA GLY A 273 1.54 -13.44 -1.66
C GLY A 273 2.63 -14.43 -2.06
N ILE A 274 3.91 -14.05 -1.94
CA ILE A 274 5.04 -14.88 -2.41
C ILE A 274 5.91 -15.46 -1.28
N GLU A 275 5.86 -14.88 -0.07
CA GLU A 275 6.55 -15.38 1.12
C GLU A 275 5.55 -15.47 2.27
N THR A 276 5.72 -16.43 3.17
CA THR A 276 4.89 -16.58 4.38
C THR A 276 5.64 -17.36 5.44
N ASP A 277 5.32 -17.08 6.71
CA ASP A 277 5.85 -17.82 7.86
C ASP A 277 5.11 -19.17 8.04
N ASP A 278 3.97 -19.38 7.36
CA ASP A 278 3.22 -20.63 7.38
C ASP A 278 3.57 -21.51 6.17
N GLU A 279 4.55 -22.40 6.36
CA GLU A 279 5.02 -23.33 5.33
C GLU A 279 3.92 -24.21 4.73
N SER A 280 2.81 -24.43 5.45
CA SER A 280 1.69 -25.23 4.94
C SER A 280 1.03 -24.61 3.71
N LEU A 281 1.10 -23.29 3.57
CA LEU A 281 0.59 -22.55 2.41
C LEU A 281 1.51 -22.62 1.19
N LEU A 282 2.77 -23.02 1.37
CA LEU A 282 3.73 -23.14 0.26
C LEU A 282 3.83 -24.56 -0.30
N LYS A 283 3.08 -25.51 0.26
CA LYS A 283 3.07 -26.92 -0.17
C LYS A 283 2.74 -27.06 -1.65
N THR A 284 3.50 -27.92 -2.32
CA THR A 284 3.32 -28.28 -3.72
C THR A 284 2.79 -29.70 -3.89
N CYS A 285 1.89 -29.90 -4.85
CA CYS A 285 1.46 -31.21 -5.32
C CYS A 285 1.71 -31.29 -6.83
N ASN A 286 2.38 -32.35 -7.31
CA ASN A 286 2.77 -32.51 -8.72
C ASN A 286 3.54 -31.29 -9.28
N GLY A 287 4.42 -30.69 -8.49
CA GLY A 287 5.22 -29.52 -8.89
C GLY A 287 4.44 -28.21 -9.00
N GLN A 288 3.18 -28.17 -8.57
CA GLN A 288 2.35 -26.96 -8.54
C GLN A 288 1.97 -26.61 -7.10
N HIS A 289 1.96 -25.33 -6.75
CA HIS A 289 1.50 -24.87 -5.43
C HIS A 289 0.02 -25.19 -5.22
N THR A 290 -0.30 -25.76 -4.06
CA THR A 290 -1.67 -26.10 -3.68
C THR A 290 -2.50 -24.88 -3.30
N LYS A 291 -1.84 -23.80 -2.85
CA LYS A 291 -2.44 -22.50 -2.54
C LYS A 291 -1.96 -21.45 -3.53
N THR A 292 -2.82 -20.49 -3.77
CA THR A 292 -2.57 -19.37 -4.69
C THR A 292 -1.89 -18.22 -3.96
N ALA A 293 -1.31 -17.28 -4.71
CA ALA A 293 -0.73 -16.07 -4.11
C ALA A 293 -1.79 -15.19 -3.43
N GLN A 294 -3.06 -15.29 -3.83
CA GLN A 294 -4.17 -14.68 -3.09
C GLN A 294 -4.37 -15.34 -1.73
N ASP A 295 -4.40 -16.68 -1.67
CA ASP A 295 -4.58 -17.40 -0.39
C ASP A 295 -3.47 -17.03 0.61
N VAL A 296 -2.22 -16.98 0.12
CA VAL A 296 -1.05 -16.57 0.91
C VAL A 296 -1.21 -15.11 1.37
N SER A 297 -1.62 -14.20 0.47
CA SER A 297 -1.84 -12.79 0.81
C SER A 297 -2.91 -12.61 1.87
N ILE A 298 -4.04 -13.31 1.75
CA ILE A 298 -5.14 -13.26 2.72
C ILE A 298 -4.66 -13.75 4.08
N ALA A 299 -4.02 -14.91 4.15
CA ALA A 299 -3.53 -15.48 5.40
C ALA A 299 -2.49 -14.56 6.07
N ASN A 300 -1.55 -14.03 5.30
CA ASN A 300 -0.52 -13.12 5.79
C ASN A 300 -1.12 -11.81 6.33
N VAL A 301 -2.03 -11.17 5.59
CA VAL A 301 -2.67 -9.92 6.01
C VAL A 301 -3.56 -10.15 7.24
N GLN A 302 -4.28 -11.26 7.31
CA GLN A 302 -5.06 -11.64 8.51
C GLN A 302 -4.15 -11.79 9.73
N ARG A 303 -3.02 -12.50 9.60
CA ARG A 303 -2.05 -12.68 10.69
C ARG A 303 -1.43 -11.36 11.13
N LEU A 304 -1.10 -10.49 10.17
CA LEU A 304 -0.64 -9.12 10.46
C LEU A 304 -1.68 -8.37 11.30
N PHE A 305 -2.95 -8.39 10.90
CA PHE A 305 -4.01 -7.69 11.61
C PHE A 305 -4.34 -8.29 12.98
N GLN A 306 -4.25 -9.62 13.14
CA GLN A 306 -4.32 -10.28 14.46
C GLN A 306 -3.23 -9.76 15.39
N SER A 307 -1.99 -9.71 14.90
CA SER A 307 -0.83 -9.22 15.66
C SER A 307 -1.03 -7.76 16.08
N LEU A 308 -1.48 -6.89 15.16
CA LEU A 308 -1.77 -5.48 15.47
C LEU A 308 -2.90 -5.31 16.49
N SER A 309 -3.99 -6.09 16.39
CA SER A 309 -5.11 -6.02 17.34
C SER A 309 -4.67 -6.45 18.75
N SER A 310 -3.88 -7.51 18.87
CA SER A 310 -3.43 -8.02 20.17
C SER A 310 -2.60 -7.00 20.96
N ARG A 311 -1.77 -6.20 20.27
CA ARG A 311 -0.98 -5.12 20.88
C ARG A 311 -1.84 -3.97 21.38
N ARG A 312 -2.89 -3.61 20.65
CA ARG A 312 -3.81 -2.55 21.08
C ARG A 312 -4.55 -2.96 22.36
N GLY A 313 -4.90 -4.24 22.50
CA GLY A 313 -5.49 -4.77 23.74
C GLY A 313 -4.58 -4.63 24.98
N CYS A 314 -3.25 -4.62 24.80
CA CYS A 314 -2.29 -4.41 25.89
C CYS A 314 -2.19 -2.94 26.34
N LEU A 315 -2.58 -1.99 25.49
CA LEU A 315 -2.55 -0.55 25.81
C LEU A 315 -3.80 -0.08 26.59
N THR A 316 -4.79 -0.95 26.81
CA THR A 316 -6.10 -0.61 27.40
C THR A 316 -6.50 -1.47 28.60
N THR A 317 -5.56 -1.89 29.45
CA THR A 317 -5.91 -2.22 30.85
C THR A 317 -5.78 -0.97 31.70
N PRO A 318 -6.89 -0.34 32.14
CA PRO A 318 -6.83 0.49 33.33
C PRO A 318 -6.46 -0.44 34.49
N GLN A 319 -5.39 -0.12 35.21
CA GLN A 319 -5.23 -0.64 36.56
C GLN A 319 -6.51 -0.28 37.31
N SER A 320 -7.27 -1.30 37.71
CA SER A 320 -8.29 -1.12 38.71
C SER A 320 -7.55 -0.83 40.02
N ASP A 321 -7.43 0.45 40.35
CA ASP A 321 -6.91 0.90 41.63
C ASP A 321 -7.89 0.45 42.73
N SER A 322 -7.58 -0.66 43.40
CA SER A 322 -8.02 -0.83 44.78
C SER A 322 -6.97 -0.19 45.67
N GLU A 323 -7.32 1.00 46.19
CA GLU A 323 -6.53 1.76 47.15
C GLU A 323 -6.12 0.91 48.36
N THR A 324 -4.83 0.94 48.69
CA THR A 324 -4.38 1.04 50.08
C THR A 324 -2.99 1.66 50.09
N GLU A 325 -2.92 2.86 50.66
CA GLU A 325 -1.70 3.66 50.81
C GLU A 325 -0.60 2.91 51.57
N THR A 326 0.63 2.96 51.05
CA THR A 326 1.80 3.31 51.87
C THR A 326 2.95 3.80 50.99
N ALA A 327 3.40 5.02 51.28
CA ALA A 327 4.40 5.76 50.53
C ALA A 327 5.74 5.03 50.40
N ARG A 328 6.30 5.02 49.18
CA ARG A 328 7.74 5.09 48.91
C ARG A 328 7.99 5.54 47.47
N SER A 329 8.81 6.58 47.36
CA SER A 329 9.24 7.27 46.14
C SER A 329 9.97 6.36 45.14
N VAL A 330 9.47 6.23 43.92
CA VAL A 330 10.23 5.77 42.73
C VAL A 330 9.73 6.53 41.50
N SER A 331 10.66 7.03 40.69
CA SER A 331 10.41 7.86 39.52
C SER A 331 9.62 7.13 38.43
N VAL A 332 8.60 7.78 37.89
CA VAL A 332 7.77 7.25 36.79
C VAL A 332 8.38 7.66 35.46
N HIS A 333 8.92 6.70 34.70
CA HIS A 333 9.14 6.84 33.26
C HIS A 333 7.85 6.45 32.55
N GLY A 334 7.12 7.44 32.03
CA GLY A 334 5.91 7.21 31.25
C GLY A 334 6.26 6.68 29.86
N ASN A 335 5.80 5.47 29.53
CA ASN A 335 5.87 4.92 28.18
C ASN A 335 5.07 5.78 27.21
N ARG A 336 5.73 6.28 26.16
CA ARG A 336 5.12 7.04 25.07
C ARG A 336 4.64 6.10 23.95
N PRO A 337 3.50 6.40 23.31
CA PRO A 337 3.02 5.60 22.18
C PRO A 337 3.93 5.74 20.96
N SER A 338 4.12 4.63 20.24
CA SER A 338 4.80 4.59 18.93
C SER A 338 4.08 5.49 17.92
N LYS A 339 4.83 6.34 17.22
CA LYS A 339 4.29 7.42 16.36
C LYS A 339 4.85 7.29 14.94
N LEU A 340 4.00 7.07 13.93
CA LEU A 340 4.38 7.18 12.52
C LEU A 340 4.38 8.64 12.12
N VAL A 341 5.45 9.14 11.50
CA VAL A 341 5.55 10.54 11.06
C VAL A 341 5.77 10.57 9.55
N LEU A 342 5.04 11.38 8.79
CA LEU A 342 5.23 11.44 7.32
C LEU A 342 5.94 12.75 6.94
N GLU A 343 7.06 12.69 6.21
CA GLU A 343 7.82 13.87 5.76
C GLU A 343 8.18 13.71 4.27
N LYS A 344 8.14 14.77 3.46
CA LYS A 344 8.68 14.77 2.09
C LYS A 344 9.87 15.73 1.98
N LYS A 345 11.07 15.21 1.71
CA LYS A 345 12.22 16.05 1.30
C LYS A 345 12.25 16.24 -0.21
N THR A 346 12.18 17.49 -0.66
CA THR A 346 12.45 17.90 -2.04
C THR A 346 13.95 17.87 -2.32
N THR A 347 14.41 16.92 -3.13
CA THR A 347 15.76 16.97 -3.73
C THR A 347 15.82 18.15 -4.70
N HIS A 348 16.56 19.19 -4.36
CA HIS A 348 16.97 20.22 -5.32
C HIS A 348 18.05 19.62 -6.21
N GLY A 349 17.72 19.40 -7.49
CA GLY A 349 18.68 18.95 -8.50
C GLY A 349 19.69 20.06 -8.81
N GLY A 350 20.86 19.97 -8.18
CA GLY A 350 22.06 20.71 -8.57
C GLY A 350 22.75 19.98 -9.73
N ASN A 351 22.76 20.64 -10.88
CA ASN A 351 23.38 20.20 -12.12
C ASN A 351 24.91 20.14 -11.98
N THR A 352 25.51 18.96 -11.96
CA THR A 352 26.90 18.75 -12.41
C THR A 352 27.02 17.37 -13.05
N GLY A 353 27.43 17.34 -14.32
CA GLY A 353 27.67 16.12 -15.05
C GLY A 353 28.98 15.47 -14.63
N SER A 354 28.97 14.14 -14.54
CA SER A 354 30.13 13.31 -14.85
C SER A 354 29.69 11.86 -15.05
N ASN A 355 30.27 11.23 -16.07
CA ASN A 355 30.11 9.83 -16.45
C ASN A 355 30.60 8.87 -15.34
N CYS A 356 29.93 7.73 -15.18
CA CYS A 356 30.48 6.41 -14.81
C CYS A 356 29.34 5.38 -14.89
N THR A 357 29.29 4.57 -15.95
CA THR A 357 29.76 3.17 -16.03
C THR A 357 29.06 2.19 -15.10
N ASP A 358 28.46 1.19 -15.74
CA ASP A 358 27.89 -0.05 -15.20
C ASP A 358 28.76 -0.71 -14.14
N VAL A 359 28.14 -1.11 -13.01
CA VAL A 359 28.47 -2.37 -12.32
C VAL A 359 27.21 -2.94 -11.70
N VAL A 360 26.80 -4.10 -12.24
CA VAL A 360 25.85 -5.05 -11.67
C VAL A 360 26.65 -6.05 -10.86
N THR A 361 26.28 -6.27 -9.60
CA THR A 361 26.64 -7.42 -8.73
C THR A 361 25.77 -7.32 -7.48
N CYS A 362 25.04 -8.31 -6.97
CA CYS A 362 24.73 -9.70 -7.32
C CYS A 362 23.29 -9.97 -6.84
#